data_AF-A0A841FGR1-F1
#
_entry.id   AF-A0A841FGR1-F1
#
_cell.length_a   1.000
_cell.length_b   1.000
_cell.length_c   1.000
_cell.angle_alpha   90.00
_cell.angle_beta   90.00
_cell.angle_gamma   90.00
#
_symmetry.space_group_name_H-M   'P 1'
#
loop_
_entity.id
_entity.type
_entity.pdbx_description
1 polymer ?
#
loop_
_entity_poly.entity_id
_entity_poly.type
_entity_poly.pdbx_seq_one_letter_code
_entity_poly.pdbx_strand_id
1 'polypeptide(L)'
;MRDRQHPHAVASRREPPRAPTDHPVLGLQRSAGNRATTLFLQRDWTGVNTREITDLMVDGQDYNRTDGPWWHLNKHNPEGILLILKRMGPDNRARLARNPVDGGKYDKPRLDLAMSLAKTGSSATQIDAMDAVRNAVAAKITFEQCWRILSKMRKKDRLALLKRLSDGDREALLNGVPTLARPGLEGEITSVVGPPTGELLLRFVPDVRDIPAPPDPSHPGPPRPQPLGEITVLHKGRPVMAVPARGGPWKSYKDGDHTADPTAPGTYPLGPIRGHTTNAWQNSQLANGTPMRQDGADVQFQRGGKWTSVTKLPTPLTPAEVIEDSAWVTIAAELRATTDPAKRTALLNEERVLENTGKTTRPLPPEWLLNDFGTASQRVEGSPGVFLHTTDVTDDANAALVEGDLDFSHGCIHILASDRRKLVLGGFLREGVKLDVRPYTRNNPAWQPVPGM
;
A
#
# COMPACT_ATOMS: atom_id res chain seq x y z
N MET A 1 20.06 44.30 44.13
CA MET A 1 19.15 44.51 42.97
C MET A 1 18.51 43.16 42.69
N ARG A 2 17.19 43.06 42.89
CA ARG A 2 16.41 41.81 42.81
C ARG A 2 15.78 41.72 41.43
N ASP A 3 16.14 40.69 40.67
CA ASP A 3 15.53 40.38 39.38
C ASP A 3 14.17 39.70 39.56
N ARG A 4 13.18 40.25 38.85
CA ARG A 4 11.81 39.72 38.76
C ARG A 4 11.77 38.64 37.69
N GLN A 5 11.44 37.41 38.07
CA GLN A 5 10.99 36.37 37.15
C GLN A 5 9.49 36.51 36.90
N HIS A 6 9.10 36.66 35.64
CA HIS A 6 7.71 36.55 35.18
C HIS A 6 7.40 35.09 34.81
N PRO A 7 6.29 34.48 35.28
CA PRO A 7 5.83 33.20 34.77
C PRO A 7 4.98 33.40 33.51
N HIS A 8 5.35 32.69 32.44
CA HIS A 8 4.54 32.54 31.23
C HIS A 8 3.32 31.65 31.52
N ALA A 9 2.13 32.18 31.25
CA ALA A 9 0.88 31.43 31.30
C ALA A 9 0.81 30.46 30.11
N VAL A 10 0.73 29.16 30.39
CA VAL A 10 0.43 28.12 29.41
C VAL A 10 -1.09 28.15 29.16
N ALA A 11 -1.50 28.59 27.98
CA ALA A 11 -2.89 28.49 27.54
C ALA A 11 -3.23 27.02 27.25
N SER A 12 -4.08 26.43 28.09
CA SER A 12 -4.63 25.09 27.84
C SER A 12 -5.58 25.12 26.65
N ARG A 13 -5.22 24.40 25.58
CA ARG A 13 -6.15 24.12 24.48
C ARG A 13 -7.24 23.19 25.02
N ARG A 14 -8.47 23.69 25.16
CA ARG A 14 -9.65 22.85 25.42
C ARG A 14 -9.95 22.05 24.16
N GLU A 15 -10.00 20.72 24.28
CA GLU A 15 -10.55 19.87 23.23
C GLU A 15 -12.03 20.20 22.98
N PRO A 16 -12.52 20.14 21.73
CA PRO A 16 -13.93 20.31 21.44
C PRO A 16 -14.75 19.17 22.08
N PRO A 17 -16.01 19.44 22.50
CA PRO A 17 -16.85 18.45 23.16
C PRO A 17 -17.12 17.25 22.25
N ARG A 18 -16.91 16.04 22.77
CA ARG A 18 -17.30 14.79 22.13
C ARG A 18 -18.82 14.77 21.94
N ALA A 19 -19.27 14.32 20.76
CA ALA A 19 -20.69 14.08 20.50
C ALA A 19 -21.24 13.01 21.47
N PRO A 20 -22.45 13.19 22.03
CA PRO A 20 -23.08 12.19 22.88
C PRO A 20 -23.38 10.92 22.08
N THR A 21 -22.97 9.76 22.59
CA THR A 21 -23.08 8.44 21.96
C THR A 21 -24.40 7.72 22.23
N ASP A 22 -25.39 8.38 22.81
CA ASP A 22 -26.67 7.76 23.13
C ASP A 22 -27.63 7.85 21.95
N HIS A 23 -27.61 6.84 21.10
CA HIS A 23 -28.70 6.56 20.16
C HIS A 23 -29.49 5.33 20.61
N PRO A 24 -30.84 5.38 20.57
CA PRO A 24 -31.65 4.18 20.72
C PRO A 24 -31.42 3.27 19.52
N VAL A 25 -30.86 2.08 19.76
CA VAL A 25 -30.84 0.98 18.80
C VAL A 25 -32.28 0.50 18.62
N LEU A 26 -32.97 0.96 17.58
CA LEU A 26 -34.24 0.37 17.16
C LEU A 26 -33.95 -0.98 16.51
N GLY A 27 -34.10 -2.04 17.29
CA GLY A 27 -33.92 -3.43 16.87
C GLY A 27 -34.92 -3.82 15.77
N LEU A 28 -34.40 -4.41 14.70
CA LEU A 28 -35.18 -5.15 13.71
C LEU A 28 -35.68 -6.45 14.35
N GLN A 29 -36.88 -6.44 14.94
CA GLN A 29 -37.60 -7.68 15.22
C GLN A 29 -38.33 -8.15 13.96
N ARG A 30 -37.84 -9.24 13.37
CA ARG A 30 -38.63 -10.07 12.45
C ARG A 30 -39.50 -10.99 13.31
N SER A 31 -40.80 -10.72 13.41
CA SER A 31 -41.77 -11.71 13.84
C SER A 31 -42.74 -12.00 12.70
N ALA A 32 -42.79 -13.27 12.33
CA ALA A 32 -43.81 -13.83 11.46
C ALA A 32 -45.08 -14.07 12.28
N GLY A 33 -46.23 -13.69 11.73
CA GLY A 33 -47.55 -14.20 12.14
C GLY A 33 -48.31 -13.37 13.18
N ASN A 34 -49.01 -12.34 12.73
CA ASN A 34 -50.47 -12.18 12.90
C ASN A 34 -50.92 -10.81 12.35
N ARG A 35 -51.92 -10.83 11.46
CA ARG A 35 -52.54 -9.62 10.89
C ARG A 35 -53.48 -8.98 11.91
N ALA A 36 -52.90 -8.21 12.83
CA ALA A 36 -53.58 -7.05 13.39
C ALA A 36 -52.95 -5.82 12.75
N THR A 37 -53.74 -5.06 11.98
CA THR A 37 -53.32 -3.84 11.30
C THR A 37 -53.13 -2.73 12.34
N THR A 38 -52.06 -2.80 13.13
CA THR A 38 -51.59 -1.67 13.91
C THR A 38 -51.01 -0.68 12.90
N LEU A 39 -51.79 0.34 12.56
CA LEU A 39 -51.32 1.57 11.92
C LEU A 39 -50.29 2.21 12.85
N PHE A 40 -49.05 1.71 12.82
CA PHE A 40 -47.93 2.52 13.26
C PHE A 40 -47.91 3.72 12.32
N LEU A 41 -48.36 4.86 12.84
CA LEU A 41 -47.98 6.17 12.31
C LEU A 41 -46.45 6.18 12.29
N GLN A 42 -45.85 5.74 11.18
CA GLN A 42 -44.46 6.03 10.87
C GLN A 42 -44.38 7.54 10.84
N ARG A 43 -44.01 8.13 11.98
CA ARG A 43 -43.72 9.55 12.08
C ARG A 43 -42.73 9.84 10.97
N ASP A 44 -43.07 10.80 10.13
CA ASP A 44 -42.27 11.27 9.01
C ASP A 44 -41.01 11.97 9.54
N TRP A 45 -40.07 11.16 10.05
CA TRP A 45 -38.91 11.62 10.79
C TRP A 45 -38.06 12.51 9.88
N THR A 46 -37.92 12.14 8.61
CA THR A 46 -37.19 12.93 7.60
C THR A 46 -37.85 14.28 7.40
N GLY A 47 -39.18 14.35 7.32
CA GLY A 47 -39.91 15.62 7.18
C GLY A 47 -39.78 16.52 8.41
N VAL A 48 -39.74 15.96 9.61
CA VAL A 48 -39.47 16.71 10.84
C VAL A 48 -38.06 17.29 10.83
N ASN A 49 -37.04 16.46 10.60
CA ASN A 49 -35.64 16.91 10.63
C ASN A 49 -35.32 17.88 9.49
N THR A 50 -35.93 17.69 8.32
CA THR A 50 -35.79 18.64 7.20
C THR A 50 -36.31 20.03 7.57
N ARG A 51 -37.48 20.10 8.24
CA ARG A 51 -38.04 21.37 8.70
C ARG A 51 -37.16 22.01 9.76
N GLU A 52 -36.79 21.28 10.81
CA GLU A 52 -35.90 21.77 11.86
C GLU A 52 -34.60 22.38 11.29
N ILE A 53 -33.94 21.68 10.36
CA ILE A 53 -32.72 22.17 9.72
C ILE A 53 -32.99 23.42 8.86
N THR A 54 -34.11 23.46 8.14
CA THR A 54 -34.48 24.61 7.29
C THR A 54 -34.86 25.83 8.12
N ASP A 55 -35.52 25.64 9.27
CA ASP A 55 -35.90 26.71 10.20
C ASP A 55 -34.67 27.37 10.84
N LEU A 56 -33.58 26.60 11.03
CA LEU A 56 -32.29 27.08 11.51
C LEU A 56 -31.48 27.85 10.45
N MET A 57 -31.85 27.72 9.17
CA MET A 57 -31.25 28.49 8.11
C MET A 57 -31.87 29.89 8.11
N VAL A 58 -31.33 30.82 8.89
CA VAL A 58 -31.76 32.23 8.94
C VAL A 58 -30.66 33.10 8.32
N ASP A 59 -31.02 34.02 7.43
CA ASP A 59 -30.02 34.83 6.72
C ASP A 59 -29.23 35.71 7.70
N GLY A 60 -27.91 35.76 7.51
CA GLY A 60 -26.99 36.48 8.40
C GLY A 60 -26.60 35.73 9.67
N GLN A 61 -27.11 34.51 9.92
CA GLN A 61 -26.69 33.70 11.06
C GLN A 61 -25.57 32.72 10.71
N ASP A 62 -24.72 32.41 11.69
CA ASP A 62 -23.65 31.43 11.54
C ASP A 62 -24.22 30.01 11.48
N TYR A 63 -24.12 29.36 10.32
CA TYR A 63 -24.60 27.99 10.14
C TYR A 63 -23.70 26.95 10.85
N ASN A 64 -22.50 27.36 11.29
CA ASN A 64 -21.51 26.56 11.98
C ASN A 64 -21.51 26.75 13.51
N ARG A 65 -22.55 27.37 14.07
CA ARG A 65 -22.74 27.41 15.52
C ARG A 65 -23.18 26.04 16.05
N THR A 66 -22.90 25.79 17.33
CA THR A 66 -23.56 24.69 18.06
C THR A 66 -25.07 24.88 17.94
N ASP A 67 -25.82 23.83 17.57
CA ASP A 67 -27.25 23.88 17.19
C ASP A 67 -27.60 24.40 15.78
N GLY A 68 -26.60 24.80 14.98
CA GLY A 68 -26.83 25.25 13.61
C GLY A 68 -27.21 24.13 12.63
N PRO A 69 -27.58 24.47 11.38
CA PRO A 69 -27.94 23.51 10.33
C PRO A 69 -26.90 22.40 10.13
N TRP A 70 -25.61 22.76 10.13
CA TRP A 70 -24.53 21.79 9.94
C TRP A 70 -24.37 20.85 11.15
N TRP A 71 -24.59 21.35 12.36
CA TRP A 71 -24.55 20.53 13.57
C TRP A 71 -25.65 19.46 13.55
N HIS A 72 -26.88 19.82 13.16
CA HIS A 72 -27.98 18.88 13.04
C HIS A 72 -27.72 17.84 11.94
N LEU A 73 -27.30 18.28 10.75
CA LEU A 73 -26.98 17.36 9.66
C LEU A 73 -25.89 16.35 10.04
N ASN A 74 -24.84 16.79 10.74
CA ASN A 74 -23.70 15.94 11.08
C ASN A 74 -24.06 14.74 11.98
N LYS A 75 -25.18 14.81 12.71
CA LYS A 75 -25.65 13.75 13.62
C LYS A 75 -26.30 12.57 12.93
N HIS A 76 -26.73 12.74 11.68
CA HIS A 76 -27.46 11.69 10.99
C HIS A 76 -26.50 10.69 10.35
N ASN A 77 -26.96 9.45 10.17
CA ASN A 77 -26.26 8.45 9.38
C ASN A 77 -26.27 8.84 7.88
N PRO A 78 -25.44 8.18 7.04
CA PRO A 78 -25.34 8.46 5.60
C PRO A 78 -26.66 8.57 4.84
N GLU A 79 -27.57 7.63 5.06
CA GLU A 79 -28.89 7.61 4.42
C GLU A 79 -29.76 8.79 4.88
N GLY A 80 -29.80 9.05 6.19
CA GLY A 80 -30.56 10.14 6.78
C GLY A 80 -30.12 11.50 6.25
N ILE A 81 -28.81 11.75 6.16
CA ILE A 81 -28.29 13.00 5.59
C ILE A 81 -28.80 13.18 4.15
N LEU A 82 -28.70 12.15 3.31
CA LEU A 82 -29.15 12.25 1.91
C LEU A 82 -30.66 12.45 1.79
N LEU A 83 -31.46 11.75 2.61
CA LEU A 83 -32.92 11.90 2.60
C LEU A 83 -33.34 13.31 3.00
N ILE A 84 -32.74 13.85 4.08
CA ILE A 84 -33.00 15.22 4.53
C ILE A 84 -32.57 16.22 3.43
N LEU A 85 -31.33 16.11 2.92
CA LEU A 85 -30.82 17.01 1.88
C LEU A 85 -31.65 16.96 0.59
N LYS A 86 -32.10 15.78 0.15
CA LYS A 86 -32.98 15.63 -1.02
C LYS A 86 -34.30 16.35 -0.79
N ARG A 87 -34.90 16.16 0.39
CA ARG A 87 -36.19 16.73 0.77
C ARG A 87 -36.17 18.25 0.97
N MET A 88 -35.05 18.84 1.39
CA MET A 88 -34.89 20.29 1.49
C MET A 88 -35.15 21.03 0.17
N GLY A 89 -34.98 20.37 -0.97
CA GLY A 89 -35.09 20.99 -2.29
C GLY A 89 -33.82 21.77 -2.72
N PRO A 90 -33.74 22.18 -3.99
CA PRO A 90 -32.54 22.81 -4.55
C PRO A 90 -32.22 24.18 -3.92
N ASP A 91 -33.21 24.99 -3.58
CA ASP A 91 -33.01 26.36 -3.08
C ASP A 91 -32.40 26.37 -1.68
N ASN A 92 -32.93 25.55 -0.77
CA ASN A 92 -32.37 25.38 0.56
C ASN A 92 -30.97 24.75 0.51
N ARG A 93 -30.73 23.78 -0.38
CA ARG A 93 -29.37 23.27 -0.59
C ARG A 93 -28.43 24.34 -1.11
N ALA A 94 -28.86 25.22 -2.01
CA ALA A 94 -28.04 26.33 -2.50
C ALA A 94 -27.73 27.32 -1.37
N ARG A 95 -28.71 27.61 -0.51
CA ARG A 95 -28.54 28.46 0.67
C ARG A 95 -27.61 27.85 1.72
N LEU A 96 -27.67 26.54 1.92
CA LEU A 96 -26.75 25.81 2.78
C LEU A 96 -25.32 25.87 2.21
N ALA A 97 -25.16 25.70 0.89
CA ALA A 97 -23.87 25.75 0.22
C ALA A 97 -23.20 27.14 0.23
N ARG A 98 -23.97 28.24 0.34
CA ARG A 98 -23.42 29.60 0.51
C ARG A 98 -22.78 29.85 1.88
N ASN A 99 -23.05 28.98 2.84
CA ASN A 99 -22.50 29.02 4.19
C ASN A 99 -21.65 27.77 4.40
N PRO A 100 -20.42 27.72 3.87
CA PRO A 100 -19.63 26.49 3.86
C PRO A 100 -19.40 25.96 5.27
N VAL A 101 -19.42 24.63 5.38
CA VAL A 101 -19.18 23.95 6.65
C VAL A 101 -17.76 24.22 7.15
N ASP A 102 -17.63 24.51 8.44
CA ASP A 102 -16.38 24.70 9.14
C ASP A 102 -15.73 23.34 9.43
N GLY A 103 -14.63 23.05 8.73
CA GLY A 103 -13.88 21.81 8.86
C GLY A 103 -13.20 21.62 10.22
N GLY A 104 -13.07 22.68 11.02
CA GLY A 104 -12.56 22.59 12.39
C GLY A 104 -13.60 22.11 13.40
N LYS A 105 -14.90 22.21 13.07
CA LYS A 105 -16.01 21.85 13.97
C LYS A 105 -16.79 20.62 13.54
N TYR A 106 -16.90 20.38 12.24
CA TYR A 106 -17.74 19.33 11.69
C TYR A 106 -17.01 18.48 10.67
N ASP A 107 -17.63 17.35 10.32
CA ASP A 107 -17.13 16.49 9.25
C ASP A 107 -17.40 17.11 7.87
N LYS A 108 -16.59 18.10 7.52
CA LYS A 108 -16.68 18.81 6.25
C LYS A 108 -16.64 17.89 5.03
N PRO A 109 -15.68 16.94 4.89
CA PRO A 109 -15.66 16.02 3.75
C PRO A 109 -16.97 15.24 3.61
N ARG A 110 -17.56 14.76 4.71
CA ARG A 110 -18.83 14.03 4.77
C ARG A 110 -20.02 14.84 4.33
N LEU A 111 -20.12 16.05 4.85
CA LEU A 111 -21.22 16.95 4.51
C LEU A 111 -21.11 17.46 3.07
N ASP A 112 -19.91 17.78 2.59
CA ASP A 112 -19.68 18.16 1.19
C ASP A 112 -20.00 17.02 0.22
N LEU A 113 -19.60 15.78 0.55
CA LEU A 113 -19.94 14.59 -0.23
C LEU A 113 -21.46 14.41 -0.28
N ALA A 114 -22.14 14.47 0.85
CA ALA A 114 -23.60 14.33 0.90
C ALA A 114 -24.33 15.41 0.10
N MET A 115 -23.88 16.66 0.18
CA MET A 115 -24.40 17.78 -0.61
C MET A 115 -24.26 17.55 -2.12
N SER A 116 -23.10 17.04 -2.54
CA SER A 116 -22.87 16.68 -3.93
C SER A 116 -23.78 15.54 -4.40
N LEU A 117 -23.99 14.51 -3.58
CA LEU A 117 -24.79 13.34 -3.98
C LEU A 117 -26.29 13.58 -3.95
N ALA A 118 -26.76 14.47 -3.07
CA ALA A 118 -28.15 14.90 -3.04
C ALA A 118 -28.56 15.59 -4.36
N LYS A 119 -27.62 16.23 -5.07
CA LYS A 119 -27.85 16.83 -6.39
C LYS A 119 -27.94 15.80 -7.51
N THR A 120 -27.13 14.75 -7.46
CA THR A 120 -27.00 13.76 -8.54
C THR A 120 -27.90 12.54 -8.36
N GLY A 121 -28.62 12.43 -7.25
CA GLY A 121 -29.46 11.27 -6.93
C GLY A 121 -28.67 10.01 -6.56
N SER A 122 -27.36 10.14 -6.30
CA SER A 122 -26.48 9.01 -6.00
C SER A 122 -26.77 8.35 -4.64
N SER A 123 -26.21 7.16 -4.40
CA SER A 123 -26.49 6.33 -3.23
C SER A 123 -25.70 6.75 -1.98
N ALA A 124 -26.24 6.40 -0.79
CA ALA A 124 -25.58 6.55 0.51
C ALA A 124 -24.25 5.79 0.61
N THR A 125 -24.04 4.79 -0.25
CA THR A 125 -22.86 3.92 -0.28
C THR A 125 -21.53 4.69 -0.36
N GLN A 126 -21.50 5.85 -1.03
CA GLN A 126 -20.28 6.66 -1.08
C GLN A 126 -19.94 7.31 0.28
N ILE A 127 -20.96 7.74 1.02
CA ILE A 127 -20.79 8.31 2.36
C ILE A 127 -20.45 7.17 3.34
N ASP A 128 -21.12 6.02 3.26
CA ASP A 128 -20.78 4.83 4.06
C ASP A 128 -19.31 4.42 3.85
N ALA A 129 -18.85 4.44 2.60
CA ALA A 129 -17.47 4.12 2.27
C ALA A 129 -16.49 5.16 2.82
N MET A 130 -16.84 6.44 2.83
CA MET A 130 -16.00 7.46 3.46
C MET A 130 -15.92 7.30 4.97
N ASP A 131 -17.07 7.08 5.61
CA ASP A 131 -17.15 6.82 7.04
C ASP A 131 -16.32 5.56 7.40
N ALA A 132 -16.35 4.54 6.54
CA ALA A 132 -15.52 3.34 6.69
C ALA A 132 -14.02 3.63 6.59
N VAL A 133 -13.57 4.44 5.63
CA VAL A 133 -12.16 4.86 5.53
C VAL A 133 -11.72 5.53 6.83
N ARG A 134 -12.48 6.54 7.27
CA ARG A 134 -12.13 7.30 8.48
C ARG A 134 -12.19 6.47 9.74
N ASN A 135 -13.16 5.56 9.84
CA ASN A 135 -13.24 4.63 10.96
C ASN A 135 -12.06 3.65 10.96
N ALA A 136 -11.54 3.25 9.79
CA ALA A 136 -10.32 2.45 9.73
C ALA A 136 -9.09 3.26 10.17
N VAL A 137 -8.95 4.51 9.71
CA VAL A 137 -7.89 5.42 10.15
C VAL A 137 -7.92 5.64 11.67
N ALA A 138 -9.13 5.77 12.23
CA ALA A 138 -9.35 5.91 13.68
C ALA A 138 -9.32 4.58 14.46
N ALA A 139 -8.93 3.46 13.82
CA ALA A 139 -8.89 2.12 14.39
C ALA A 139 -10.22 1.61 15.01
N LYS A 140 -11.36 2.15 14.56
CA LYS A 140 -12.71 1.72 14.96
C LYS A 140 -13.20 0.51 14.16
N ILE A 141 -12.67 0.32 12.96
CA ILE A 141 -12.84 -0.88 12.14
C ILE A 141 -11.49 -1.27 11.56
N THR A 142 -11.34 -2.50 11.07
CA THR A 142 -10.10 -2.89 10.37
C THR A 142 -10.07 -2.32 8.95
N PHE A 143 -8.88 -2.10 8.40
CA PHE A 143 -8.75 -1.73 6.98
C PHE A 143 -9.38 -2.79 6.07
N GLU A 144 -9.29 -4.08 6.41
CA GLU A 144 -9.98 -5.14 5.66
C GLU A 144 -11.50 -4.92 5.58
N GLN A 145 -12.14 -4.52 6.69
CA GLN A 145 -13.56 -4.19 6.71
C GLN A 145 -13.88 -2.98 5.83
N CYS A 146 -13.06 -1.92 5.90
CA CYS A 146 -13.15 -0.77 5.00
C CYS A 146 -13.02 -1.20 3.52
N TRP A 147 -12.05 -2.04 3.21
CA TRP A 147 -11.80 -2.53 1.86
C TRP A 147 -12.96 -3.32 1.28
N ARG A 148 -13.62 -4.12 2.10
CA ARG A 148 -14.83 -4.86 1.70
C ARG A 148 -15.99 -3.93 1.34
N ILE A 149 -16.04 -2.72 1.89
CA ILE A 149 -17.05 -1.70 1.55
C ILE A 149 -16.66 -1.04 0.23
N LEU A 150 -15.41 -0.59 0.10
CA LEU A 150 -14.90 0.05 -1.13
C LEU A 150 -14.98 -0.88 -2.35
N SER A 151 -14.73 -2.18 -2.19
CA SER A 151 -14.77 -3.15 -3.31
C SER A 151 -16.17 -3.36 -3.89
N LYS A 152 -17.24 -3.05 -3.13
CA LYS A 152 -18.63 -3.14 -3.60
C LYS A 152 -19.04 -1.92 -4.44
N MET A 153 -18.25 -0.85 -4.42
CA MET A 153 -18.54 0.35 -5.19
C MET A 153 -18.17 0.16 -6.67
N ARG A 154 -18.92 0.84 -7.57
CA ARG A 154 -18.50 0.97 -8.97
C ARG A 154 -17.18 1.75 -9.03
N LYS A 155 -16.28 1.35 -9.94
CA LYS A 155 -14.96 1.98 -10.13
C LYS A 155 -15.01 3.51 -10.21
N LYS A 156 -15.92 4.07 -11.02
CA LYS A 156 -16.10 5.53 -11.15
C LYS A 156 -16.43 6.22 -9.82
N ASP A 157 -17.33 5.63 -9.04
CA ASP A 157 -17.77 6.19 -7.74
C ASP A 157 -16.66 6.10 -6.69
N ARG A 158 -15.94 4.98 -6.69
CA ARG A 158 -14.78 4.76 -5.81
C ARG A 158 -13.66 5.76 -6.11
N LEU A 159 -13.29 5.96 -7.38
CA LEU A 159 -12.29 6.95 -7.77
C LEU A 159 -12.72 8.39 -7.40
N ALA A 160 -14.02 8.71 -7.54
CA ALA A 160 -14.55 10.00 -7.13
C ALA A 160 -14.47 10.21 -5.61
N LEU A 161 -14.72 9.17 -4.82
CA LEU A 161 -14.56 9.18 -3.37
C LEU A 161 -13.10 9.37 -2.96
N LEU A 162 -12.18 8.58 -3.53
CA LEU A 162 -10.74 8.65 -3.22
C LEU A 162 -10.16 10.05 -3.47
N LYS A 163 -10.66 10.76 -4.49
CA LYS A 163 -10.28 12.15 -4.81
C LYS A 163 -10.74 13.17 -3.74
N ARG A 164 -11.73 12.81 -2.92
CA ARG A 164 -12.32 13.67 -1.88
C ARG A 164 -11.73 13.43 -0.49
N LEU A 165 -11.05 12.31 -0.28
CA LEU A 165 -10.36 12.02 0.97
C LEU A 165 -9.27 13.08 1.25
N SER A 166 -8.90 13.25 2.52
CA SER A 166 -7.70 14.01 2.87
C SER A 166 -6.44 13.26 2.44
N ASP A 167 -5.29 13.94 2.34
CA ASP A 167 -4.01 13.26 2.07
C ASP A 167 -3.68 12.22 3.14
N GLY A 168 -3.89 12.55 4.42
CA GLY A 168 -3.70 11.63 5.54
C GLY A 168 -4.63 10.41 5.50
N ASP A 169 -5.90 10.59 5.12
CA ASP A 169 -6.83 9.46 4.95
C ASP A 169 -6.42 8.56 3.78
N ARG A 170 -5.97 9.15 2.66
CA ARG A 170 -5.47 8.39 1.51
C ARG A 170 -4.21 7.60 1.88
N GLU A 171 -3.27 8.23 2.57
CA GLU A 171 -2.03 7.61 3.03
C GLU A 171 -2.30 6.49 4.03
N ALA A 172 -3.17 6.72 5.02
CA ALA A 172 -3.55 5.70 5.99
C ALA A 172 -4.26 4.53 5.30
N LEU A 173 -5.16 4.81 4.35
CA LEU A 173 -5.81 3.80 3.54
C LEU A 173 -4.78 2.98 2.75
N LEU A 174 -3.87 3.64 2.04
CA LEU A 174 -2.75 3.01 1.34
C LEU A 174 -1.88 2.14 2.25
N ASN A 175 -1.56 2.63 3.45
CA ASN A 175 -0.78 1.88 4.43
C ASN A 175 -1.53 0.67 5.02
N GLY A 176 -2.85 0.73 5.03
CA GLY A 176 -3.74 -0.33 5.44
C GLY A 176 -4.12 -1.32 4.33
N VAL A 177 -3.60 -1.17 3.11
CA VAL A 177 -3.75 -2.19 2.05
C VAL A 177 -2.95 -3.42 2.47
N PRO A 178 -3.57 -4.59 2.68
CA PRO A 178 -2.80 -5.83 2.78
C PRO A 178 -2.09 -6.02 1.44
N THR A 179 -0.75 -6.02 1.46
CA THR A 179 0.18 -5.92 0.32
C THR A 179 -0.01 -6.95 -0.79
N LEU A 180 -0.93 -7.90 -0.64
CA LEU A 180 -1.04 -9.10 -1.47
C LEU A 180 -2.44 -9.44 -1.98
N ALA A 181 -3.52 -8.83 -1.48
CA ALA A 181 -4.85 -9.38 -1.74
C ALA A 181 -5.60 -8.77 -2.95
N ARG A 182 -5.26 -7.56 -3.42
CA ARG A 182 -6.12 -6.81 -4.37
C ARG A 182 -5.35 -5.86 -5.33
N PRO A 183 -4.53 -6.37 -6.26
CA PRO A 183 -3.73 -5.55 -7.18
C PRO A 183 -4.53 -4.52 -8.01
N GLY A 184 -5.79 -4.83 -8.36
CA GLY A 184 -6.65 -3.89 -9.10
C GLY A 184 -7.05 -2.64 -8.32
N LEU A 185 -7.08 -2.70 -6.98
CA LEU A 185 -7.53 -1.59 -6.14
C LEU A 185 -6.39 -0.65 -5.76
N GLU A 186 -5.20 -1.21 -5.52
CA GLU A 186 -3.97 -0.45 -5.34
C GLU A 186 -3.75 0.48 -6.53
N GLY A 187 -3.72 -0.05 -7.76
CA GLY A 187 -3.58 0.76 -8.97
C GLY A 187 -4.63 1.87 -9.13
N GLU A 188 -5.86 1.65 -8.66
CA GLU A 188 -6.90 2.69 -8.64
C GLU A 188 -6.59 3.81 -7.64
N ILE A 189 -6.16 3.50 -6.42
CA ILE A 189 -5.80 4.50 -5.41
C ILE A 189 -4.56 5.26 -5.88
N THR A 190 -3.55 4.54 -6.34
CA THR A 190 -2.33 5.09 -6.90
C THR A 190 -2.63 6.05 -8.06
N SER A 191 -3.64 5.76 -8.89
CA SER A 191 -4.08 6.66 -9.99
C SER A 191 -4.73 7.96 -9.53
N VAL A 192 -5.23 7.99 -8.29
CA VAL A 192 -5.85 9.18 -7.68
C VAL A 192 -4.83 10.01 -6.90
N VAL A 193 -3.91 9.36 -6.19
CA VAL A 193 -2.94 10.03 -5.32
C VAL A 193 -1.73 10.52 -6.11
N GLY A 194 -1.23 9.71 -7.04
CA GLY A 194 0.01 10.00 -7.75
C GLY A 194 -0.16 11.05 -8.86
N PRO A 195 0.84 11.91 -9.08
CA PRO A 195 0.84 12.86 -10.21
C PRO A 195 0.68 12.11 -11.54
N PRO A 196 0.13 12.70 -12.61
CA PRO A 196 -0.10 12.02 -13.89
C PRO A 196 1.14 11.27 -14.40
N THR A 197 0.98 10.05 -14.93
CA THR A 197 2.10 9.19 -15.36
C THR A 197 3.04 9.86 -16.36
N GLY A 198 2.49 10.64 -17.30
CA GLY A 198 3.28 11.40 -18.28
C GLY A 198 4.13 12.53 -17.69
N GLU A 199 3.92 12.90 -16.44
CA GLU A 199 4.73 13.90 -15.72
C GLU A 199 5.84 13.27 -14.86
N LEU A 200 5.90 11.93 -14.79
CA LEU A 200 6.82 11.17 -13.96
C LEU A 200 7.93 10.53 -14.80
N LEU A 201 9.15 10.60 -14.27
CA LEU A 201 10.30 9.83 -14.74
C LEU A 201 11.02 9.24 -13.53
N LEU A 202 11.19 7.92 -13.50
CA LEU A 202 12.13 7.26 -12.61
C LEU A 202 13.47 7.24 -13.30
N ARG A 203 14.50 7.87 -12.73
CA ARG A 203 15.86 7.83 -13.29
C ARG A 203 16.71 6.91 -12.44
N PHE A 204 17.13 5.78 -13.00
CA PHE A 204 18.08 4.87 -12.37
C PHE A 204 19.52 5.21 -12.78
N VAL A 205 20.38 5.41 -11.79
CA VAL A 205 21.79 5.75 -11.96
C VAL A 205 22.60 4.68 -11.24
N PRO A 206 23.34 3.80 -11.94
CA PRO A 206 24.01 2.65 -11.31
C PRO A 206 25.20 3.04 -10.40
N ASP A 207 25.81 4.21 -10.57
CA ASP A 207 27.14 4.52 -10.03
C ASP A 207 27.14 5.67 -9.00
N VAL A 208 26.41 5.50 -7.89
CA VAL A 208 26.43 6.50 -6.82
C VAL A 208 27.49 6.15 -5.76
N ARG A 209 27.80 4.86 -5.57
CA ARG A 209 28.81 4.37 -4.61
C ARG A 209 29.49 3.09 -5.11
N ASP A 210 30.82 3.08 -5.19
CA ASP A 210 31.62 1.88 -5.41
C ASP A 210 31.76 1.15 -4.06
N ILE A 211 30.90 0.15 -3.80
CA ILE A 211 31.05 -0.75 -2.66
C ILE A 211 31.65 -2.06 -3.20
N PRO A 212 32.85 -2.47 -2.75
CA PRO A 212 33.36 -3.80 -3.06
C PRO A 212 32.30 -4.84 -2.65
N ALA A 213 31.93 -5.74 -3.55
CA ALA A 213 31.08 -6.85 -3.16
C ALA A 213 31.75 -7.62 -2.01
N PRO A 214 31.00 -8.19 -1.06
CA PRO A 214 31.58 -9.17 -0.17
C PRO A 214 32.15 -10.34 -1.00
N PRO A 215 33.20 -11.03 -0.51
CA PRO A 215 33.67 -12.26 -1.14
C PRO A 215 32.49 -13.23 -1.25
N ASP A 216 32.20 -13.65 -2.48
CA ASP A 216 31.18 -14.66 -2.73
C ASP A 216 31.85 -16.04 -2.75
N PRO A 217 31.60 -16.90 -1.75
CA PRO A 217 32.20 -18.23 -1.67
C PRO A 217 31.78 -19.14 -2.84
N SER A 218 30.63 -18.87 -3.49
CA SER A 218 30.20 -19.58 -4.70
C SER A 218 30.98 -19.14 -5.95
N HIS A 219 31.67 -18.00 -5.88
CA HIS A 219 32.47 -17.43 -6.96
C HIS A 219 33.91 -17.11 -6.49
N PRO A 220 34.80 -18.12 -6.37
CA PRO A 220 36.18 -17.90 -5.97
C PRO A 220 36.90 -16.96 -6.95
N GLY A 221 37.09 -15.71 -6.51
CA GLY A 221 37.67 -14.63 -7.30
C GLY A 221 37.67 -13.30 -6.54
N PRO A 222 38.34 -12.27 -7.07
CA PRO A 222 38.25 -10.93 -6.48
C PRO A 222 36.78 -10.47 -6.48
N PRO A 223 36.32 -9.80 -5.41
CA PRO A 223 34.96 -9.32 -5.33
C PRO A 223 34.65 -8.45 -6.56
N ARG A 224 33.59 -8.84 -7.27
CA ARG A 224 33.21 -8.16 -8.51
C ARG A 224 32.61 -6.81 -8.11
N PRO A 225 33.16 -5.68 -8.58
CA PRO A 225 32.55 -4.39 -8.30
C PRO A 225 31.13 -4.42 -8.85
N GLN A 226 30.16 -4.00 -8.05
CA GLN A 226 28.76 -4.04 -8.38
C GLN A 226 28.16 -2.65 -8.13
N PRO A 227 27.46 -2.07 -9.10
CA PRO A 227 26.96 -0.72 -8.96
C PRO A 227 25.89 -0.64 -7.86
N LEU A 228 26.16 0.13 -6.80
CA LEU A 228 25.08 0.64 -5.96
C LEU A 228 24.61 1.96 -6.56
N GLY A 229 23.39 1.92 -7.05
CA GLY A 229 22.75 3.05 -7.69
C GLY A 229 21.64 3.67 -6.87
N GLU A 230 20.92 4.56 -7.53
CA GLU A 230 19.77 5.26 -6.98
C GLU A 230 18.69 5.39 -8.06
N ILE A 231 17.43 5.20 -7.68
CA ILE A 231 16.28 5.65 -8.46
C ILE A 231 15.83 7.00 -7.93
N THR A 232 16.03 8.05 -8.73
CA THR A 232 15.46 9.37 -8.46
C THR A 232 14.10 9.51 -9.16
N VAL A 233 13.05 9.83 -8.40
CA VAL A 233 11.74 10.20 -8.93
C VAL A 233 11.76 11.66 -9.36
N LEU A 234 11.50 11.92 -10.65
CA LEU A 234 11.34 13.27 -11.19
C LEU A 234 9.87 13.54 -11.51
N HIS A 235 9.30 14.59 -10.91
CA HIS A 235 7.99 15.13 -11.25
C HIS A 235 8.18 16.44 -12.02
N LYS A 236 7.75 16.48 -13.29
CA LYS A 236 8.00 17.62 -14.21
C LYS A 236 9.49 18.01 -14.26
N GLY A 237 10.36 17.01 -14.24
CA GLY A 237 11.82 17.17 -14.27
C GLY A 237 12.46 17.58 -12.93
N ARG A 238 11.69 17.76 -11.85
CA ARG A 238 12.23 18.10 -10.53
C ARG A 238 12.30 16.86 -9.64
N PRO A 239 13.42 16.62 -8.93
CA PRO A 239 13.52 15.50 -8.00
C PRO A 239 12.58 15.70 -6.82
N VAL A 240 11.79 14.67 -6.49
CA VAL A 240 10.84 14.66 -5.36
C VAL A 240 11.08 13.54 -4.36
N MET A 241 11.78 12.49 -4.79
CA MET A 241 12.13 11.33 -3.96
C MET A 241 13.32 10.63 -4.58
N ALA A 242 14.13 9.96 -3.77
CA ALA A 242 15.18 9.08 -4.23
C ALA A 242 15.24 7.84 -3.33
N VAL A 243 15.53 6.68 -3.92
CA VAL A 243 15.68 5.42 -3.20
C VAL A 243 16.91 4.65 -3.70
N PRO A 244 17.64 3.95 -2.81
CA PRO A 244 18.72 3.08 -3.23
C PRO A 244 18.19 1.99 -4.18
N ALA A 245 18.98 1.67 -5.20
CA ALA A 245 18.65 0.64 -6.17
C ALA A 245 19.91 -0.07 -6.68
N ARG A 246 19.78 -1.31 -7.13
CA ARG A 246 20.88 -2.06 -7.76
C ARG A 246 20.45 -2.58 -9.11
N GLY A 247 21.26 -2.35 -10.12
CA GLY A 247 21.07 -2.91 -11.45
C GLY A 247 21.82 -4.23 -11.62
N GLY A 248 21.97 -4.65 -12.86
CA GLY A 248 22.92 -5.69 -13.25
C GLY A 248 24.38 -5.28 -13.04
N PRO A 249 25.35 -6.19 -13.23
CA PRO A 249 26.77 -5.92 -13.04
C PRO A 249 27.35 -4.89 -14.03
N TRP A 250 28.55 -4.39 -13.75
CA TRP A 250 29.28 -3.49 -14.67
C TRP A 250 29.68 -4.12 -16.01
N LYS A 251 29.89 -5.44 -16.00
CA LYS A 251 30.30 -6.21 -17.18
C LYS A 251 29.56 -7.53 -17.16
N SER A 252 29.22 -8.01 -18.34
CA SER A 252 28.63 -9.32 -18.51
C SER A 252 29.57 -10.41 -17.99
N TYR A 253 29.02 -11.39 -17.29
CA TYR A 253 29.75 -12.60 -16.90
C TYR A 253 28.87 -13.84 -16.98
N LYS A 254 29.52 -15.00 -17.05
CA LYS A 254 28.86 -16.29 -16.95
C LYS A 254 28.63 -16.66 -15.49
N ASP A 255 27.41 -17.04 -15.19
CA ASP A 255 26.96 -17.50 -13.88
C ASP A 255 26.22 -18.82 -14.12
N GLY A 256 26.89 -19.93 -13.82
CA GLY A 256 26.41 -21.26 -14.22
C GLY A 256 26.04 -21.36 -15.72
N ASP A 257 24.77 -21.67 -15.98
CA ASP A 257 24.17 -21.82 -17.30
C ASP A 257 23.61 -20.51 -17.89
N HIS A 258 23.56 -19.44 -17.11
CA HIS A 258 23.01 -18.15 -17.50
C HIS A 258 24.09 -17.05 -17.56
N THR A 259 23.67 -15.83 -17.92
CA THR A 259 24.54 -14.65 -17.93
C THR A 259 23.98 -13.61 -16.99
N ALA A 260 24.87 -12.97 -16.23
CA ALA A 260 24.55 -11.72 -15.55
C ALA A 260 25.01 -10.58 -16.46
N ASP A 261 24.08 -9.75 -16.92
CA ASP A 261 24.35 -8.67 -17.86
C ASP A 261 24.10 -7.30 -17.23
N PRO A 262 24.83 -6.23 -17.62
CA PRO A 262 24.49 -4.88 -17.21
C PRO A 262 23.05 -4.53 -17.58
N THR A 263 22.35 -3.80 -16.71
CA THR A 263 21.00 -3.33 -17.06
C THR A 263 21.10 -2.41 -18.27
N ALA A 264 20.38 -2.76 -19.34
CA ALA A 264 20.45 -2.03 -20.60
C ALA A 264 20.04 -0.55 -20.43
N PRO A 265 20.85 0.41 -20.91
CA PRO A 265 20.51 1.82 -20.83
C PRO A 265 19.40 2.18 -21.82
N GLY A 266 18.52 3.10 -21.41
CA GLY A 266 17.41 3.55 -22.23
C GLY A 266 16.26 4.10 -21.41
N THR A 267 15.22 4.59 -22.08
CA THR A 267 13.99 5.04 -21.43
C THR A 267 12.85 4.11 -21.80
N TYR A 268 12.30 3.42 -20.80
CA TYR A 268 11.35 2.33 -20.98
C TYR A 268 10.07 2.59 -20.17
N PRO A 269 8.87 2.31 -20.71
CA PRO A 269 7.67 2.31 -19.89
C PRO A 269 7.65 1.10 -18.94
N LEU A 270 7.18 1.30 -17.71
CA LEU A 270 6.91 0.21 -16.78
C LEU A 270 5.59 -0.49 -17.10
N GLY A 271 5.58 -1.82 -17.07
CA GLY A 271 4.39 -2.64 -17.12
C GLY A 271 3.58 -2.60 -15.81
N PRO A 272 2.49 -3.39 -15.72
CA PRO A 272 1.69 -3.46 -14.51
C PRO A 272 2.44 -4.15 -13.35
N ILE A 273 2.20 -3.69 -12.13
CA ILE A 273 2.66 -4.36 -10.89
C ILE A 273 1.84 -5.65 -10.71
N ARG A 274 2.50 -6.79 -10.66
CA ARG A 274 1.88 -8.10 -10.37
C ARG A 274 2.93 -9.13 -9.95
N GLY A 275 2.46 -10.26 -9.42
CA GLY A 275 3.31 -11.44 -9.29
C GLY A 275 3.76 -11.91 -10.67
N HIS A 276 5.08 -12.05 -10.86
CA HIS A 276 5.67 -12.60 -12.07
C HIS A 276 6.27 -13.96 -11.77
N THR A 277 6.33 -14.82 -12.80
CA THR A 277 7.00 -16.11 -12.75
C THR A 277 7.81 -16.30 -14.03
N THR A 278 8.82 -17.16 -13.98
CA THR A 278 9.63 -17.56 -15.13
C THR A 278 10.13 -18.98 -14.96
N ASN A 279 10.37 -19.66 -16.08
CA ASN A 279 11.01 -20.97 -16.10
C ASN A 279 12.53 -20.88 -16.21
N ALA A 280 13.07 -19.66 -16.38
CA ALA A 280 14.51 -19.43 -16.48
C ALA A 280 15.21 -19.55 -15.12
N TRP A 281 14.47 -19.42 -14.02
CA TRP A 281 14.97 -19.53 -12.66
C TRP A 281 14.16 -20.58 -11.92
N GLN A 282 14.86 -21.54 -11.32
CA GLN A 282 14.28 -22.70 -10.67
C GLN A 282 13.26 -22.32 -9.59
N ASN A 283 13.54 -21.29 -8.81
CA ASN A 283 12.67 -20.86 -7.71
C ASN A 283 11.51 -19.98 -8.20
N SER A 284 11.73 -19.14 -9.22
CA SER A 284 10.71 -18.22 -9.74
C SER A 284 9.63 -18.86 -10.64
N GLN A 285 9.47 -20.19 -10.65
CA GLN A 285 8.46 -20.90 -11.46
C GLN A 285 7.04 -20.81 -10.88
N LEU A 286 6.93 -20.49 -9.60
CA LEU A 286 5.68 -20.29 -8.86
C LEU A 286 5.61 -18.86 -8.34
N ALA A 287 4.41 -18.29 -8.34
CA ALA A 287 4.22 -16.97 -7.76
C ALA A 287 4.36 -17.06 -6.23
N ASN A 288 4.91 -16.03 -5.62
CA ASN A 288 4.91 -15.90 -4.16
C ASN A 288 3.45 -16.00 -3.63
N GLY A 289 3.24 -16.72 -2.53
CA GLY A 289 1.91 -17.00 -1.97
C GLY A 289 1.17 -18.18 -2.62
N THR A 290 1.77 -18.90 -3.58
CA THR A 290 1.12 -20.11 -4.15
C THR A 290 0.90 -21.14 -3.04
N PRO A 291 -0.31 -21.68 -2.80
CA PRO A 291 -0.53 -22.62 -1.71
C PRO A 291 0.31 -23.89 -1.86
N MET A 292 0.95 -24.30 -0.78
CA MET A 292 1.86 -25.44 -0.68
C MET A 292 1.37 -26.44 0.37
N ARG A 293 1.71 -27.71 0.18
CA ARG A 293 1.55 -28.75 1.21
C ARG A 293 2.57 -29.85 1.05
N GLN A 294 2.84 -30.54 2.14
CA GLN A 294 3.55 -31.81 2.13
C GLN A 294 2.53 -32.96 2.14
N ASP A 295 2.71 -33.94 1.25
CA ASP A 295 1.86 -35.12 1.10
C ASP A 295 2.75 -36.38 1.14
N GLY A 296 2.99 -36.88 2.35
CA GLY A 296 3.99 -37.92 2.60
C GLY A 296 5.41 -37.42 2.29
N ALA A 297 6.06 -38.05 1.30
CA ALA A 297 7.39 -37.66 0.83
C ALA A 297 7.35 -36.62 -0.31
N ASP A 298 6.18 -36.31 -0.84
CA ASP A 298 6.00 -35.34 -1.93
C ASP A 298 5.73 -33.94 -1.38
N VAL A 299 6.11 -32.93 -2.15
CA VAL A 299 5.73 -31.53 -1.92
C VAL A 299 4.89 -31.09 -3.11
N GLN A 300 3.72 -30.52 -2.81
CA GLN A 300 2.72 -30.18 -3.81
C GLN A 300 2.35 -28.70 -3.72
N PHE A 301 2.10 -28.09 -4.87
CA PHE A 301 1.56 -26.75 -5.01
C PHE A 301 0.14 -26.78 -5.59
N GLN A 302 -0.68 -25.79 -5.26
CA GLN A 302 -2.03 -25.69 -5.82
C GLN A 302 -2.04 -24.81 -7.09
N ARG A 303 -2.51 -25.35 -8.22
CA ARG A 303 -2.72 -24.62 -9.47
C ARG A 303 -4.06 -24.99 -10.08
N GLY A 304 -4.92 -23.99 -10.30
CA GLY A 304 -6.27 -24.22 -10.83
C GLY A 304 -7.12 -25.15 -9.95
N GLY A 305 -6.97 -25.04 -8.62
CA GLY A 305 -7.68 -25.87 -7.64
C GLY A 305 -7.15 -27.30 -7.49
N LYS A 306 -6.12 -27.70 -8.26
CA LYS A 306 -5.51 -29.04 -8.19
C LYS A 306 -4.14 -28.98 -7.53
N TRP A 307 -3.87 -29.97 -6.69
CA TRP A 307 -2.55 -30.18 -6.12
C TRP A 307 -1.64 -30.89 -7.13
N THR A 308 -0.46 -30.32 -7.36
CA THR A 308 0.52 -30.78 -8.35
C THR A 308 1.88 -30.90 -7.67
N SER A 309 2.58 -32.02 -7.87
CA SER A 309 3.94 -32.20 -7.34
C SER A 309 4.91 -31.17 -7.92
N VAL A 310 5.82 -30.65 -7.09
CA VAL A 310 6.91 -29.75 -7.51
C VAL A 310 7.87 -30.40 -8.51
N THR A 311 7.91 -31.73 -8.57
CA THR A 311 8.65 -32.49 -9.59
C THR A 311 8.08 -32.34 -11.01
N LYS A 312 6.87 -31.80 -11.14
CA LYS A 312 6.21 -31.53 -12.43
C LYS A 312 6.38 -30.08 -12.90
N LEU A 313 7.20 -29.29 -12.22
CA LEU A 313 7.59 -27.97 -12.71
C LEU A 313 8.45 -28.09 -13.98
N PRO A 314 8.43 -27.09 -14.87
CA PRO A 314 9.28 -27.06 -16.07
C PRO A 314 10.76 -27.35 -15.79
N THR A 315 11.28 -26.80 -14.69
CA THR A 315 12.56 -27.17 -14.06
C THR A 315 12.22 -27.91 -12.78
N PRO A 316 12.20 -29.25 -12.78
CA PRO A 316 11.75 -30.04 -11.64
C PRO A 316 12.53 -29.73 -10.36
N LEU A 317 11.80 -29.63 -9.25
CA LEU A 317 12.34 -29.51 -7.91
C LEU A 317 12.15 -30.81 -7.13
N THR A 318 13.09 -31.13 -6.27
CA THR A 318 12.92 -32.18 -5.26
C THR A 318 12.19 -31.63 -4.02
N PRO A 319 11.45 -32.49 -3.29
CA PRO A 319 10.88 -32.12 -2.00
C PRO A 319 11.92 -31.57 -1.00
N ALA A 320 13.14 -32.09 -1.02
CA ALA A 320 14.22 -31.66 -0.12
C ALA A 320 14.67 -30.23 -0.43
N GLU A 321 14.93 -29.90 -1.70
CA GLU A 321 15.30 -28.54 -2.13
C GLU A 321 14.23 -27.52 -1.72
N VAL A 322 12.95 -27.84 -1.94
CA VAL A 322 11.86 -26.92 -1.56
C VAL A 322 11.83 -26.66 -0.05
N ILE A 323 12.04 -27.70 0.76
CA ILE A 323 12.05 -27.58 2.22
C ILE A 323 13.26 -26.79 2.71
N GLU A 324 14.44 -27.07 2.13
CA GLU A 324 15.70 -26.37 2.43
C GLU A 324 15.60 -24.89 2.10
N ASP A 325 15.25 -24.55 0.86
CA ASP A 325 15.14 -23.16 0.40
C ASP A 325 14.06 -22.40 1.21
N SER A 326 12.92 -23.04 1.49
CA SER A 326 11.88 -22.43 2.32
C SER A 326 12.36 -22.18 3.76
N ALA A 327 13.20 -23.06 4.30
CA ALA A 327 13.80 -22.84 5.61
C ALA A 327 14.75 -21.64 5.60
N TRP A 328 15.58 -21.48 4.58
CA TRP A 328 16.44 -20.30 4.42
C TRP A 328 15.66 -18.99 4.48
N VAL A 329 14.60 -18.86 3.67
CA VAL A 329 13.78 -17.65 3.64
C VAL A 329 13.10 -17.38 4.98
N THR A 330 12.56 -18.41 5.64
CA THR A 330 11.88 -18.22 6.93
C THR A 330 12.85 -17.88 8.07
N ILE A 331 14.04 -18.50 8.11
CA ILE A 331 15.09 -18.16 9.08
C ILE A 331 15.53 -16.71 8.89
N ALA A 332 15.82 -16.30 7.65
CA ALA A 332 16.23 -14.94 7.34
C ALA A 332 15.15 -13.91 7.73
N ALA A 333 13.88 -14.17 7.42
CA ALA A 333 12.77 -13.32 7.83
C ALA A 333 12.66 -13.21 9.36
N GLU A 334 12.77 -14.31 10.09
CA GLU A 334 12.73 -14.30 11.56
C GLU A 334 13.94 -13.61 12.20
N LEU A 335 15.14 -13.78 11.62
CA LEU A 335 16.36 -13.10 12.07
C LEU A 335 16.23 -11.58 11.97
N ARG A 336 15.56 -11.08 10.93
CA ARG A 336 15.26 -9.66 10.75
C ARG A 336 14.18 -9.15 11.71
N ALA A 337 13.15 -9.96 11.95
CA ALA A 337 12.02 -9.57 12.79
C ALA A 337 12.34 -9.61 14.29
N THR A 338 13.31 -10.42 14.73
CA THR A 338 13.59 -10.61 16.15
C THR A 338 14.54 -9.56 16.74
N THR A 339 14.14 -8.98 17.86
CA THR A 339 15.02 -8.16 18.72
C THR A 339 15.54 -8.94 19.94
N ASP A 340 15.14 -10.20 20.11
CA ASP A 340 15.55 -11.05 21.23
C ASP A 340 16.91 -11.70 20.94
N PRO A 341 17.98 -11.40 21.71
CA PRO A 341 19.30 -11.96 21.50
C PRO A 341 19.36 -13.50 21.59
N ALA A 342 18.53 -14.12 22.44
CA ALA A 342 18.51 -15.57 22.58
C ALA A 342 17.88 -16.22 21.35
N LYS A 343 16.73 -15.70 20.90
CA LYS A 343 16.10 -16.13 19.64
C LYS A 343 17.03 -15.93 18.44
N ARG A 344 17.69 -14.78 18.35
CA ARG A 344 18.67 -14.49 17.29
C ARG A 344 19.80 -15.53 17.27
N THR A 345 20.38 -15.83 18.44
CA THR A 345 21.44 -16.84 18.56
C THR A 345 20.96 -18.22 18.12
N ALA A 346 19.74 -18.60 18.49
CA ALA A 346 19.15 -19.88 18.08
C ALA A 346 18.96 -19.95 16.55
N LEU A 347 18.43 -18.89 15.94
CA LEU A 347 18.24 -18.82 14.48
C LEU A 347 19.57 -18.85 13.71
N LEU A 348 20.61 -18.15 14.19
CA LEU A 348 21.96 -18.21 13.58
C LEU A 348 22.57 -19.62 13.68
N ASN A 349 22.30 -20.34 14.78
CA ASN A 349 22.72 -21.74 14.90
C ASN A 349 21.95 -22.64 13.93
N GLU A 350 20.65 -22.40 13.74
CA GLU A 350 19.81 -23.12 12.78
C GLU A 350 20.27 -22.86 11.34
N GLU A 351 20.52 -21.61 10.98
CA GLU A 351 21.11 -21.17 9.72
C GLU A 351 22.42 -21.91 9.44
N ARG A 352 23.34 -21.93 10.40
CA ARG A 352 24.62 -22.64 10.28
C ARG A 352 24.43 -24.16 10.12
N VAL A 353 23.46 -24.76 10.79
CA VAL A 353 23.17 -26.20 10.61
C VAL A 353 22.64 -26.45 9.20
N LEU A 354 21.74 -25.61 8.71
CA LEU A 354 21.22 -25.67 7.34
C LEU A 354 22.34 -25.55 6.32
N GLU A 355 23.19 -24.52 6.43
CA GLU A 355 24.37 -24.29 5.58
C GLU A 355 25.32 -25.49 5.53
N ASN A 356 25.63 -26.08 6.69
CA ASN A 356 26.61 -27.18 6.75
C ASN A 356 26.04 -28.54 6.35
N THR A 357 24.73 -28.73 6.38
CA THR A 357 24.13 -30.08 6.24
C THR A 357 23.06 -30.22 5.17
N GLY A 358 22.53 -29.11 4.65
CA GLY A 358 21.33 -29.10 3.79
C GLY A 358 20.09 -29.66 4.49
N LYS A 359 20.07 -29.67 5.83
CA LYS A 359 18.97 -30.25 6.62
C LYS A 359 18.35 -29.21 7.53
N THR A 360 17.03 -29.27 7.60
CA THR A 360 16.21 -28.42 8.47
C THR A 360 15.15 -29.25 9.18
N THR A 361 14.77 -28.82 10.38
CA THR A 361 13.61 -29.34 11.11
C THR A 361 12.35 -28.48 10.91
N ARG A 362 12.45 -27.40 10.11
CA ARG A 362 11.31 -26.52 9.86
C ARG A 362 10.25 -27.24 9.04
N PRO A 363 8.96 -27.06 9.38
CA PRO A 363 7.89 -27.53 8.51
C PRO A 363 7.90 -26.70 7.22
N LEU A 364 7.45 -27.33 6.12
CA LEU A 364 7.15 -26.62 4.89
C LEU A 364 6.15 -25.48 5.16
N PRO A 365 6.42 -24.23 4.74
CA PRO A 365 5.44 -23.16 4.82
C PRO A 365 4.16 -23.50 4.02
N PRO A 366 2.98 -23.04 4.44
CA PRO A 366 1.73 -23.33 3.72
C PRO A 366 1.63 -22.64 2.35
N GLU A 367 2.60 -21.81 2.00
CA GLU A 367 2.65 -21.02 0.78
C GLU A 367 4.09 -20.98 0.24
N TRP A 368 4.22 -20.81 -1.07
CA TRP A 368 5.49 -20.68 -1.77
C TRP A 368 6.11 -19.31 -1.49
N LEU A 369 7.32 -19.28 -0.94
CA LEU A 369 8.02 -18.03 -0.57
C LEU A 369 9.22 -17.71 -1.47
N LEU A 370 9.52 -18.60 -2.44
CA LEU A 370 10.78 -18.61 -3.18
C LEU A 370 10.59 -18.03 -4.57
N ASN A 371 10.43 -16.71 -4.68
CA ASN A 371 10.30 -16.06 -5.99
C ASN A 371 11.24 -14.87 -6.03
N ASP A 372 12.19 -14.87 -6.96
CA ASP A 372 13.21 -13.82 -7.09
C ASP A 372 12.56 -12.47 -7.42
N PHE A 373 11.36 -12.48 -8.02
CA PHE A 373 10.56 -11.28 -8.27
C PHE A 373 9.81 -10.75 -7.04
N GLY A 374 9.93 -11.42 -5.89
CA GLY A 374 9.16 -11.17 -4.68
C GLY A 374 7.65 -11.40 -4.87
N THR A 375 6.87 -10.73 -4.02
CA THR A 375 5.40 -10.64 -4.04
C THR A 375 4.91 -9.91 -5.28
N ALA A 376 5.66 -8.93 -5.77
CA ALA A 376 5.32 -8.18 -6.96
C ALA A 376 6.54 -7.52 -7.62
N SER A 377 6.51 -7.51 -8.96
CA SER A 377 7.48 -6.85 -9.81
C SER A 377 6.79 -6.10 -10.95
N GLN A 378 7.56 -5.27 -11.66
CA GLN A 378 7.16 -4.65 -12.92
C GLN A 378 8.12 -5.01 -14.02
N ARG A 379 7.59 -5.45 -15.15
CA ARG A 379 8.37 -5.57 -16.38
C ARG A 379 8.79 -4.19 -16.87
N VAL A 380 10.04 -4.06 -17.32
CA VAL A 380 10.53 -2.87 -18.02
C VAL A 380 10.26 -3.09 -19.51
N GLU A 381 9.15 -2.56 -20.02
CA GLU A 381 8.67 -2.88 -21.36
C GLU A 381 9.61 -2.33 -22.44
N GLY A 382 9.93 -3.18 -23.43
CA GLY A 382 10.94 -2.87 -24.44
C GLY A 382 12.38 -3.13 -23.99
N SER A 383 12.61 -3.49 -22.72
CA SER A 383 13.90 -4.01 -22.25
C SER A 383 13.86 -5.55 -22.21
N PRO A 384 14.86 -6.26 -22.78
CA PRO A 384 14.87 -7.72 -22.82
C PRO A 384 15.01 -8.34 -21.42
N GLY A 385 13.91 -8.85 -20.87
CA GLY A 385 13.94 -9.64 -19.62
C GLY A 385 14.17 -8.85 -18.33
N VAL A 386 14.19 -7.52 -18.37
CA VAL A 386 14.44 -6.68 -17.19
C VAL A 386 13.16 -6.44 -16.39
N PHE A 387 13.27 -6.62 -15.07
CA PHE A 387 12.22 -6.30 -14.11
C PHE A 387 12.72 -5.29 -13.07
N LEU A 388 11.81 -4.47 -12.55
CA LEU A 388 12.00 -3.69 -11.32
C LEU A 388 11.27 -4.41 -10.19
N HIS A 389 12.01 -4.89 -9.19
CA HIS A 389 11.46 -5.70 -8.10
C HIS A 389 12.25 -5.58 -6.79
N THR A 390 11.77 -6.25 -5.76
CA THR A 390 12.47 -6.41 -4.48
C THR A 390 13.35 -7.65 -4.50
N THR A 391 14.29 -7.75 -3.57
CA THR A 391 14.95 -9.04 -3.31
C THR A 391 14.00 -9.94 -2.51
N ASP A 392 14.03 -11.23 -2.84
CA ASP A 392 13.25 -12.30 -2.22
C ASP A 392 13.32 -12.29 -0.69
N VAL A 393 14.52 -12.11 -0.13
CA VAL A 393 14.73 -12.10 1.32
C VAL A 393 14.17 -10.83 2.00
N THR A 394 14.03 -9.72 1.28
CA THR A 394 13.67 -8.41 1.87
C THR A 394 12.24 -7.98 1.60
N ASP A 395 11.41 -8.90 1.11
CA ASP A 395 10.09 -8.53 0.61
C ASP A 395 9.07 -8.13 1.70
N ASP A 396 9.47 -8.17 2.97
CA ASP A 396 8.76 -7.53 4.07
C ASP A 396 9.06 -6.03 4.15
N ALA A 397 8.07 -5.21 3.79
CA ALA A 397 8.17 -3.76 3.84
C ALA A 397 8.40 -3.18 5.25
N ASN A 398 8.21 -3.97 6.31
CA ASN A 398 8.42 -3.56 7.70
C ASN A 398 9.74 -4.09 8.29
N ALA A 399 10.47 -4.94 7.58
CA ALA A 399 11.75 -5.43 8.06
C ALA A 399 12.73 -4.26 8.21
N ALA A 400 13.47 -4.26 9.33
CA ALA A 400 14.55 -3.31 9.52
C ALA A 400 15.59 -3.53 8.41
N LEU A 401 15.88 -2.47 7.65
CA LEU A 401 16.86 -2.51 6.59
C LEU A 401 18.25 -2.75 7.19
N VAL A 402 18.94 -3.77 6.71
CA VAL A 402 20.34 -4.05 7.03
C VAL A 402 21.19 -3.74 5.81
N GLU A 403 22.39 -3.21 6.04
CA GLU A 403 23.39 -3.08 4.98
C GLU A 403 23.62 -4.46 4.33
N GLY A 404 23.39 -4.56 3.02
CA GLY A 404 23.45 -5.83 2.26
C GLY A 404 22.10 -6.39 1.81
N ASP A 405 20.97 -5.85 2.30
CA ASP A 405 19.63 -6.31 1.91
C ASP A 405 19.30 -6.12 0.42
N LEU A 406 19.91 -5.10 -0.18
CA LEU A 406 19.84 -4.90 -1.61
C LEU A 406 20.89 -5.81 -2.27
N ASP A 407 20.45 -6.97 -2.72
CA ASP A 407 21.30 -7.95 -3.39
C ASP A 407 21.51 -7.61 -4.88
N PHE A 408 22.52 -8.24 -5.47
CA PHE A 408 22.90 -8.15 -6.85
C PHE A 408 21.85 -8.77 -7.77
N SER A 409 21.79 -8.30 -9.02
CA SER A 409 20.87 -8.84 -10.02
C SER A 409 21.63 -9.31 -11.25
N HIS A 410 21.01 -10.21 -12.03
CA HIS A 410 21.50 -10.63 -13.33
C HIS A 410 21.06 -9.70 -14.49
N GLY A 411 20.68 -8.46 -14.17
CA GLY A 411 20.25 -7.45 -15.15
C GLY A 411 18.96 -6.73 -14.78
N CYS A 412 18.21 -7.25 -13.81
CA CYS A 412 17.06 -6.57 -13.22
C CYS A 412 17.47 -5.30 -12.44
N ILE A 413 16.49 -4.58 -11.92
CA ILE A 413 16.71 -3.50 -10.97
C ILE A 413 16.03 -3.87 -9.66
N HIS A 414 16.83 -4.03 -8.62
CA HIS A 414 16.39 -4.29 -7.26
C HIS A 414 16.19 -2.97 -6.51
N ILE A 415 15.13 -2.90 -5.72
CA ILE A 415 14.87 -1.86 -4.71
C ILE A 415 14.47 -2.54 -3.40
N LEU A 416 14.57 -1.82 -2.29
CA LEU A 416 14.12 -2.34 -1.00
C LEU A 416 12.59 -2.41 -0.95
N ALA A 417 12.00 -3.37 -0.23
CA ALA A 417 10.54 -3.49 -0.17
C ALA A 417 9.84 -2.30 0.50
N SER A 418 10.47 -1.72 1.51
CA SER A 418 10.00 -0.48 2.13
C SER A 418 10.00 0.69 1.14
N ASP A 419 10.99 0.75 0.23
CA ASP A 419 11.08 1.77 -0.82
C ASP A 419 10.13 1.51 -1.99
N ARG A 420 9.96 0.26 -2.42
CA ARG A 420 8.88 -0.14 -3.35
C ARG A 420 7.55 0.35 -2.80
N ARG A 421 7.25 0.06 -1.53
CA ARG A 421 6.04 0.54 -0.87
C ARG A 421 5.94 2.06 -0.94
N LYS A 422 6.94 2.82 -0.50
CA LYS A 422 6.93 4.30 -0.59
C LYS A 422 6.66 4.79 -2.02
N LEU A 423 7.30 4.20 -3.02
CA LEU A 423 7.12 4.58 -4.42
C LEU A 423 5.71 4.25 -4.94
N VAL A 424 5.15 3.10 -4.58
CA VAL A 424 3.77 2.74 -4.95
C VAL A 424 2.77 3.64 -4.24
N LEU A 425 2.95 3.86 -2.93
CA LEU A 425 2.06 4.73 -2.14
C LEU A 425 2.11 6.19 -2.62
N GLY A 426 3.29 6.68 -2.97
CA GLY A 426 3.47 8.01 -3.58
C GLY A 426 2.96 8.12 -5.02
N GLY A 427 2.56 7.00 -5.63
CA GLY A 427 2.09 6.96 -7.00
C GLY A 427 3.15 7.14 -8.07
N PHE A 428 4.41 6.91 -7.69
CA PHE A 428 5.59 7.01 -8.54
C PHE A 428 5.89 5.69 -9.27
N LEU A 429 5.56 4.55 -8.65
CA LEU A 429 5.77 3.23 -9.21
C LEU A 429 4.42 2.64 -9.65
N ARG A 430 4.12 2.72 -10.96
CA ARG A 430 2.89 2.18 -11.58
C ARG A 430 3.04 2.05 -13.10
N GLU A 431 2.09 1.35 -13.72
CA GLU A 431 2.06 1.12 -15.16
C GLU A 431 2.14 2.43 -15.96
N GLY A 432 2.96 2.43 -17.02
CA GLY A 432 3.13 3.55 -17.95
C GLY A 432 4.09 4.65 -17.47
N VAL A 433 4.53 4.65 -16.20
CA VAL A 433 5.62 5.54 -15.77
C VAL A 433 6.90 5.14 -16.51
N LYS A 434 7.68 6.12 -16.96
CA LYS A 434 8.94 5.87 -17.66
C LYS A 434 10.07 5.65 -16.66
N LEU A 435 10.92 4.68 -16.94
CA LEU A 435 12.19 4.40 -16.29
C LEU A 435 13.33 4.74 -17.25
N ASP A 436 14.13 5.75 -16.91
CA ASP A 436 15.37 6.15 -17.58
C ASP A 436 16.57 5.49 -16.90
N VAL A 437 17.07 4.41 -17.50
CA VAL A 437 18.29 3.73 -17.08
C VAL A 437 19.49 4.43 -17.71
N ARG A 438 20.32 5.04 -16.86
CA ARG A 438 21.53 5.73 -17.32
C ARG A 438 22.63 4.73 -17.70
N PRO A 439 23.48 5.06 -18.70
CA PRO A 439 24.61 4.22 -19.07
C PRO A 439 25.56 3.97 -17.90
N TYR A 440 26.01 2.73 -17.80
CA TYR A 440 27.09 2.30 -16.93
C TYR A 440 28.39 2.92 -17.43
N THR A 441 28.71 4.11 -16.91
CA THR A 441 29.89 4.89 -17.32
C THR A 441 30.75 5.14 -16.09
N ARG A 442 31.82 4.35 -15.94
CA ARG A 442 32.83 4.60 -14.91
C ARG A 442 33.41 5.99 -15.16
N ASN A 443 33.32 6.91 -14.19
CA ASN A 443 33.79 8.31 -14.26
C ASN A 443 32.91 9.31 -15.06
N ASN A 444 31.58 9.20 -15.04
CA ASN A 444 30.75 10.22 -15.65
C ASN A 444 30.84 11.58 -14.90
N PRO A 445 31.33 12.66 -15.54
CA PRO A 445 31.55 13.95 -14.87
C PRO A 445 30.27 14.65 -14.39
N ALA A 446 29.08 14.19 -14.80
CA ALA A 446 27.79 14.66 -14.28
C ALA A 446 27.50 14.24 -12.82
N TRP A 447 28.42 13.47 -12.19
CA TRP A 447 28.24 12.84 -10.88
C TRP A 447 29.34 13.17 -9.89
N GLN A 448 29.99 14.33 -10.02
CA GLN A 448 30.75 14.87 -8.90
C GLN A 448 29.78 15.03 -7.70
N PRO A 449 30.12 14.49 -6.51
CA PRO A 449 29.26 14.59 -5.34
C PRO A 449 28.91 16.06 -5.10
N VAL A 450 27.63 16.34 -4.80
CA VAL A 450 27.21 17.69 -4.41
C VAL A 450 28.00 18.07 -3.16
N PRO A 451 28.86 19.10 -3.21
CA PRO A 451 29.66 19.45 -2.04
C PRO A 451 28.74 19.87 -0.89
N GLY A 452 28.74 19.13 0.21
CA GLY A 452 28.05 19.50 1.45
C GLY A 452 26.77 18.72 1.82
N MET A 453 26.63 17.46 1.43
CA MET A 453 25.69 16.52 2.06
C MET A 453 26.39 15.50 2.93
#